data_AF-A0A9D0ZRI1-F1
#
_entry.id   AF-A0A9D0ZRI1-F1
#
_cell.length_a   1.000
_cell.length_b   1.000
_cell.length_c   1.000
_cell.angle_alpha   90.00
_cell.angle_beta   90.00
_cell.angle_gamma   90.00
#
_symmetry.space_group_name_H-M   'P 1'
#
loop_
_entity.id
_entity.type
_entity.pdbx_description
1 polymer ?
#
loop_
_entity_poly.entity_id
_entity_poly.type
_entity_poly.pdbx_seq_one_letter_code
_entity_poly.pdbx_strand_id
1 'polypeptide(L)'
;MNAEKKKRFLKWYKLSISLNSNYHGKIEECQNGYTIYMYKFEDFIDILNLLGQMAAQFNVGYGYEEDPNKITDYQITVIDFDESFQERSTQYI
;
A
#
# COMPACT_ATOMS: atom_id res chain seq x y z
N MET A 1 5.73 -8.13 -9.47
CA MET A 1 6.97 -7.34 -9.29
C MET A 1 8.24 -8.18 -9.20
N ASN A 2 9.32 -7.74 -9.86
CA ASN A 2 10.67 -8.30 -9.69
C ASN A 2 11.35 -7.81 -8.37
N ALA A 3 12.50 -8.37 -8.02
CA ALA A 3 13.18 -8.08 -6.75
C ALA A 3 13.62 -6.61 -6.60
N GLU A 4 14.06 -5.96 -7.68
CA GLU A 4 14.49 -4.55 -7.62
C GLU A 4 13.28 -3.62 -7.41
N LYS A 5 12.21 -3.86 -8.16
CA LYS A 5 10.96 -3.14 -8.08
C LYS A 5 10.31 -3.29 -6.71
N LYS A 6 10.40 -4.47 -6.08
CA LYS A 6 10.01 -4.70 -4.68
C LYS A 6 10.75 -3.79 -3.71
N LYS A 7 12.09 -3.70 -3.82
CA LYS A 7 12.89 -2.82 -2.96
C LYS A 7 12.52 -1.35 -3.13
N ARG A 8 12.27 -0.91 -4.37
CA ARG A 8 11.83 0.46 -4.68
C ARG A 8 10.47 0.76 -4.05
N PHE A 9 9.50 -0.15 -4.20
CA PHE A 9 8.20 -0.03 -3.54
C PHE A 9 8.34 0.10 -2.03
N LEU A 10 9.08 -0.81 -1.39
CA LEU A 10 9.25 -0.80 0.07
C LEU A 10 9.89 0.50 0.58
N LYS A 11 10.82 1.09 -0.19
CA LYS A 11 11.39 2.39 0.13
C LYS A 11 10.34 3.50 0.12
N TRP A 12 9.50 3.55 -0.92
CA TRP A 12 8.41 4.53 -1.03
C TRP A 12 7.36 4.38 0.06
N TYR A 13 6.92 3.14 0.29
CA TYR A 13 6.00 2.81 1.37
C TYR A 13 6.54 3.23 2.75
N LYS A 14 7.81 2.94 3.05
CA LYS A 14 8.42 3.35 4.33
C LYS A 14 8.50 4.87 4.47
N LEU A 15 8.79 5.58 3.38
CA LEU A 15 8.81 7.04 3.39
C LEU A 15 7.42 7.60 3.63
N SER A 16 6.39 7.12 2.94
CA SER A 16 5.02 7.62 3.08
C SER A 16 4.48 7.42 4.49
N ILE A 17 4.67 6.23 5.08
CA ILE A 17 4.20 5.96 6.45
C ILE A 17 5.00 6.76 7.49
N SER A 18 6.27 7.07 7.24
CA SER A 18 7.07 7.88 8.19
C SER A 18 6.55 9.31 8.35
N LEU A 19 5.79 9.80 7.37
CA LEU A 19 5.15 11.10 7.41
C LEU A 19 3.84 11.08 8.21
N ASN A 20 3.26 9.90 8.45
CA ASN A 20 2.10 9.69 9.29
C ASN A 20 2.51 9.03 10.62
N SER A 21 2.69 9.84 11.67
CA SER A 21 3.11 9.36 13.00
C SER A 21 2.11 8.43 13.68
N ASN A 22 0.88 8.34 13.17
CA ASN A 22 -0.19 7.51 13.70
C ASN A 22 -0.55 6.34 12.78
N TYR A 23 0.36 5.91 11.89
CA TYR A 23 0.13 4.78 11.00
C TYR A 23 0.05 3.44 11.76
N HIS A 24 -1.05 2.71 11.59
CA HIS A 24 -1.25 1.37 12.14
C HIS A 24 -1.42 0.36 11.00
N GLY A 25 -0.33 -0.33 10.67
CA GLY A 25 -0.36 -1.39 9.68
C GLY A 25 0.85 -2.31 9.71
N LYS A 26 0.73 -3.45 9.04
CA LYS A 26 1.81 -4.41 8.82
C LYS A 26 1.96 -4.64 7.32
N ILE A 27 3.19 -4.74 6.84
CA ILE A 27 3.48 -5.14 5.46
C ILE A 27 4.12 -6.52 5.45
N GLU A 28 3.71 -7.36 4.51
CA GLU A 28 4.23 -8.70 4.29
C GLU A 28 4.64 -8.87 2.82
N GLU A 29 5.82 -9.43 2.59
CA GLU A 29 6.26 -9.76 1.23
C GLU A 29 5.56 -11.03 0.74
N CYS A 30 4.98 -10.98 -0.46
CA CYS A 30 4.41 -12.13 -1.13
C CYS A 30 5.18 -12.43 -2.42
N GLN A 31 4.90 -13.57 -3.06
CA GLN A 31 5.62 -14.03 -4.25
C GLN A 31 5.74 -12.94 -5.32
N ASN A 32 4.65 -12.21 -5.58
CA ASN A 32 4.56 -11.23 -6.66
C ASN A 32 4.62 -9.76 -6.22
N GLY A 33 4.74 -9.45 -4.92
CA GLY A 33 4.67 -8.06 -4.45
C GLY A 33 4.58 -7.97 -2.93
N TYR A 34 3.70 -7.11 -2.43
CA TYR A 34 3.47 -6.92 -0.99
C TYR A 34 1.99 -6.93 -0.66
N THR A 35 1.64 -7.49 0.49
CA THR A 35 0.33 -7.29 1.12
C THR A 35 0.50 -6.36 2.31
N ILE A 36 -0.28 -5.29 2.32
CA ILE A 36 -0.34 -4.30 3.38
C ILE A 36 -1.64 -4.55 4.14
N TYR A 37 -1.53 -4.75 5.45
CA TYR A 37 -2.65 -4.90 6.36
C TYR A 37 -2.78 -3.62 7.19
N MET A 38 -3.98 -3.08 7.29
CA MET A 38 -4.28 -1.84 8.01
C MET A 38 -5.44 -2.05 8.98
N TYR A 39 -5.34 -1.37 10.11
CA TYR A 39 -6.28 -1.47 11.24
C TYR A 39 -7.29 -0.33 11.27
N LYS A 40 -6.96 0.78 10.61
CA LYS A 40 -7.77 1.99 10.58
C LYS A 40 -8.14 2.34 9.16
N PHE A 41 -9.32 2.91 9.01
CA PHE A 41 -9.81 3.36 7.71
C PHE A 41 -8.95 4.50 7.16
N GLU A 42 -8.48 5.41 8.02
CA GLU A 42 -7.61 6.51 7.61
C GLU A 42 -6.30 6.00 7.00
N ASP A 43 -5.66 5.01 7.63
CA ASP A 43 -4.45 4.37 7.12
C ASP A 43 -4.70 3.69 5.77
N PHE A 44 -5.87 3.07 5.61
CA PHE A 44 -6.28 2.47 4.34
C PHE A 44 -6.42 3.51 3.22
N ILE A 45 -7.05 4.66 3.50
CA ILE A 45 -7.18 5.75 2.53
C ILE A 45 -5.84 6.37 2.17
N ASP A 46 -4.95 6.57 3.15
CA ASP A 46 -3.60 7.08 2.91
C ASP A 46 -2.80 6.18 1.96
N ILE A 47 -2.87 4.85 2.18
CA ILE A 47 -2.22 3.89 1.29
C ILE A 47 -2.87 3.87 -0.10
N LEU A 48 -4.20 3.96 -0.21
CA LEU A 48 -4.85 4.07 -1.51
C LEU A 48 -4.41 5.32 -2.28
N ASN A 49 -4.28 6.46 -1.60
CA ASN A 49 -3.80 7.70 -2.22
C ASN A 49 -2.37 7.57 -2.74
N LEU A 50 -1.48 6.96 -1.96
CA LEU A 50 -0.12 6.65 -2.40
C LEU A 50 -0.13 5.76 -3.65
N LEU A 51 -0.89 4.67 -3.62
CA LEU A 51 -0.98 3.72 -4.73
C LEU A 51 -1.58 4.37 -5.99
N GLY A 52 -2.54 5.27 -5.82
CA GLY A 52 -3.11 6.07 -6.91
C GLY A 52 -2.06 6.96 -7.57
N GLN A 53 -1.23 7.66 -6.79
CA GLN A 53 -0.11 8.46 -7.32
C GLN A 53 0.90 7.60 -8.09
N MET A 54 1.11 6.36 -7.65
CA MET A 54 2.02 5.40 -8.28
C MET A 54 1.41 4.68 -9.50
N ALA A 55 0.18 5.02 -9.91
CA ALA A 55 -0.59 4.30 -10.91
C ALA A 55 -0.54 2.76 -10.67
N ALA A 56 -0.67 2.35 -9.41
CA ALA A 56 -0.42 0.98 -9.00
C ALA A 56 -1.55 0.04 -9.42
N GLN A 57 -1.17 -1.19 -9.77
CA GLN A 57 -2.08 -2.32 -9.91
C GLN A 57 -2.13 -3.06 -8.57
N PHE A 58 -3.31 -3.16 -7.96
CA PHE A 58 -3.49 -3.79 -6.67
C PHE A 58 -4.87 -4.43 -6.53
N ASN A 59 -4.98 -5.40 -5.62
CA ASN A 59 -6.24 -5.93 -5.15
C ASN A 59 -6.52 -5.40 -3.76
N VAL A 60 -7.80 -5.13 -3.47
CA VAL A 60 -8.26 -4.72 -2.15
C VAL A 60 -9.08 -5.84 -1.54
N GLY A 61 -8.82 -6.14 -0.28
CA GLY A 61 -9.71 -6.89 0.58
C GLY A 61 -10.19 -5.99 1.72
N TYR A 62 -11.48 -5.98 1.97
CA TYR A 62 -12.09 -5.40 3.16
C TYR A 62 -13.13 -6.40 3.63
N GLY A 63 -13.19 -6.63 4.93
CA GLY A 63 -14.09 -7.62 5.47
C GLY A 63 -14.40 -7.30 6.92
N TYR A 64 -15.68 -7.08 7.20
CA TYR A 64 -16.22 -7.30 8.53
C TYR A 64 -16.29 -8.82 8.71
N GLU A 65 -15.27 -9.41 9.32
CA GLU A 65 -15.33 -10.82 9.71
C GLU A 65 -15.73 -10.90 11.18
N GLU A 66 -16.71 -11.76 11.48
CA GLU A 66 -17.15 -12.08 12.85
C GLU A 66 -16.07 -12.77 13.70
N ASP A 67 -14.85 -12.97 13.17
CA ASP A 67 -13.73 -13.53 13.91
C ASP A 67 -13.21 -12.49 14.93
N PRO A 68 -13.45 -12.70 16.25
CA PRO A 68 -13.01 -11.77 17.28
C PRO A 68 -11.49 -11.67 17.42
N ASN A 69 -10.73 -12.55 16.74
CA ASN A 69 -9.28 -12.53 16.71
C ASN A 69 -8.72 -11.89 15.44
N LYS A 70 -9.55 -11.56 14.44
CA LYS A 70 -9.07 -10.90 13.23
C LYS A 70 -8.83 -9.44 13.55
N ILE A 71 -7.54 -9.09 13.56
CA ILE A 71 -7.12 -7.78 14.03
C ILE A 71 -7.26 -6.75 12.91
N THR A 72 -7.23 -7.13 11.62
CA THR A 72 -7.11 -6.21 10.47
C THR A 72 -8.40 -6.08 9.65
N ASP A 73 -8.95 -4.86 9.56
CA ASP A 73 -10.18 -4.55 8.80
C ASP A 73 -9.94 -4.35 7.29
N TYR A 74 -8.71 -3.98 6.91
CA TYR A 74 -8.36 -3.61 5.54
C TYR A 74 -7.07 -4.28 5.09
N GLN A 75 -7.03 -4.75 3.85
CA GLN A 75 -5.82 -5.27 3.22
C GLN A 75 -5.71 -4.83 1.77
N ILE A 76 -4.49 -4.56 1.33
CA ILE A 76 -4.17 -4.26 -0.07
C ILE A 76 -2.99 -5.13 -0.51
N THR A 77 -3.17 -5.90 -1.57
CA THR A 77 -2.09 -6.64 -2.23
C THR A 77 -1.64 -5.88 -3.47
N VAL A 78 -0.43 -5.34 -3.42
CA VAL A 78 0.20 -4.61 -4.53
C VAL A 78 0.86 -5.59 -5.48
N ILE A 79 0.44 -5.55 -6.75
CA ILE A 79 0.87 -6.46 -7.82
C ILE A 79 1.99 -5.82 -8.65
N ASP A 80 1.77 -4.56 -9.03
CA ASP A 80 2.72 -3.76 -9.78
C ASP A 80 2.47 -2.25 -9.59
N PHE A 81 3.41 -1.41 -10.03
CA PHE A 81 3.25 0.04 -10.02
C PHE A 81 4.12 0.70 -11.09
N ASP A 82 3.83 1.94 -11.44
CA ASP A 82 4.69 2.71 -12.33
C ASP A 82 5.93 3.21 -11.59
N GLU A 83 7.13 2.81 -12.02
CA GLU A 83 8.38 3.25 -11.39
C GLU A 83 8.74 4.70 -11.71
N SER A 84 8.23 5.23 -12.82
CA SER A 84 8.41 6.62 -13.26
C SER A 84 7.35 7.56 -12.71
N PHE A 85 6.55 7.14 -11.71
CA PHE A 85 5.42 7.93 -11.22
C PHE A 85 5.83 9.32 -10.71
N GLN A 86 7.07 9.45 -10.24
CA GLN A 86 7.65 10.72 -9.81
C GLN A 86 7.87 11.70 -10.96
N GLU A 87 8.18 11.20 -12.15
CA GLU A 87 8.43 11.98 -13.37
C GLU A 87 7.10 12.45 -13.99
N ARG A 88 5.98 11.83 -13.60
CA ARG A 88 4.62 12.21 -14.03
C ARG A 88 3.98 13.29 -13.17
N SER A 89 4.68 13.74 -12.12
CA SER A 89 4.26 14.87 -11.29
C SER A 89 4.06 16.12 -12.16
N THR A 90 2.81 16.58 -12.26
CA THR A 90 2.33 17.86 -12.85
C THR A 90 1.80 17.92 -14.30
N GLN A 91 1.14 16.88 -14.84
CA GLN A 91 0.39 17.04 -16.11
C GLN A 91 -1.14 16.91 -16.05
N TYR A 92 -1.73 16.66 -14.88
CA TYR A 92 -3.19 16.62 -14.75
C TYR A 92 -3.67 17.38 -13.51
N ILE A 93 -3.70 18.70 -13.60
CA ILE A 93 -4.67 19.59 -12.93
C ILE A 93 -5.04 20.70 -13.91
#